data_AF-U6L1C8-F1
#
_entry.id   AF-U6L1C8-F1
#
_cell.length_a   1.000
_cell.length_b   1.000
_cell.length_c   1.000
_cell.angle_alpha   90.00
_cell.angle_beta   90.00
_cell.angle_gamma   90.00
#
_symmetry.space_group_name_H-M   'P 1'
#
loop_
_entity.id
_entity.type
_entity.pdbx_description
1 polymer ?
#
loop_
_entity_poly.entity_id
_entity_poly.type
_entity_poly.pdbx_seq_one_letter_code
_entity_poly.pdbx_strand_id
1 'polypeptide(L)'
;MATLGESKSARKHVGTLPASCASDLNEGNDEHFICIDKLQSVGINAADIAKLRGSGYCTVLSVIQTTKKDLALVKGLSEAKVEKIVEAAMKLELCNSFISGGELIARRAKVLKITTAAPGDGRRMRKAIIIVDSIMALFRVDFSGRGELADRQQKLNKMLNSLIKVSEQYNVSVVLTNQVMSDPGGGLTFVANPTKPVGGHVLGHASTTRLSLRKGKGDQRICKVYDAPNLAESECIFQLTAQGITDAAE
;
A
#
# COMPACT_ATOMS: atom_id res chain seq x y z
N MET A 1 59.15 13.24 -14.03
CA MET A 1 57.86 12.94 -14.69
C MET A 1 57.27 11.73 -13.99
N ALA A 2 56.09 11.70 -13.40
CA ALA A 2 55.08 12.70 -13.14
C ALA A 2 54.37 12.28 -11.84
N THR A 3 53.92 13.27 -11.09
CA THR A 3 53.23 13.23 -9.81
C THR A 3 51.90 12.47 -9.87
N LEU A 4 51.58 11.74 -8.79
CA LEU A 4 50.26 11.17 -8.52
C LEU A 4 49.22 12.29 -8.43
N GLY A 5 48.22 12.25 -9.33
CA GLY A 5 47.05 13.10 -9.31
C GLY A 5 45.82 12.36 -8.77
N GLU A 6 45.05 13.06 -7.96
CA GLU A 6 43.82 12.67 -7.28
C GLU A 6 42.77 12.03 -8.23
N SER A 7 42.10 10.97 -7.79
CA SER A 7 40.86 10.50 -8.42
C SER A 7 39.69 10.58 -7.44
N LYS A 8 38.72 11.40 -7.83
CA LYS A 8 37.53 11.82 -7.09
C LYS A 8 36.59 10.63 -6.83
N SER A 9 36.08 10.59 -5.60
CA SER A 9 34.99 9.72 -5.15
C SER A 9 33.76 9.87 -6.07
N ALA A 10 33.30 8.74 -6.61
CA ALA A 10 32.17 8.66 -7.52
C ALA A 10 30.86 8.97 -6.78
N ARG A 11 30.37 10.20 -6.98
CA ARG A 11 29.03 10.67 -6.60
C ARG A 11 27.97 9.85 -7.36
N LYS A 12 27.41 8.80 -6.74
CA LYS A 12 26.22 8.13 -7.28
C LYS A 12 25.00 8.99 -6.96
N HIS A 13 24.57 9.75 -7.96
CA HIS A 13 23.27 10.41 -8.01
C HIS A 13 22.15 9.43 -7.62
N VAL A 14 21.41 9.76 -6.56
CA VAL A 14 20.03 9.31 -6.40
C VAL A 14 19.27 9.82 -7.62
N GLY A 15 18.68 8.91 -8.38
CA GLY A 15 18.12 9.19 -9.70
C GLY A 15 17.14 10.35 -9.69
N THR A 16 17.53 11.45 -10.34
CA THR A 16 16.62 12.50 -10.78
C THR A 16 15.69 11.89 -11.82
N LEU A 17 14.37 11.98 -11.60
CA LEU A 17 13.37 11.58 -12.60
C LEU A 17 13.64 12.35 -13.91
N PRO A 18 13.61 11.69 -15.09
CA PRO A 18 13.82 12.38 -16.35
C PRO A 18 12.71 13.41 -16.60
N ALA A 19 13.10 14.62 -16.98
CA ALA A 19 12.25 15.79 -17.19
C ALA A 19 11.32 15.71 -18.42
N SER A 20 11.18 14.54 -19.07
CA SER A 20 10.50 14.40 -20.36
C SER A 20 9.03 13.95 -20.29
N CYS A 21 8.42 13.91 -19.10
CA CYS A 21 6.98 13.66 -18.94
C CYS A 21 6.18 14.96 -18.72
N ALA A 22 6.69 16.07 -19.25
CA ALA A 22 6.03 17.37 -19.24
C ALA A 22 5.26 17.62 -20.55
N SER A 23 4.27 16.79 -20.83
CA SER A 23 3.18 17.15 -21.75
C SER A 23 1.95 16.29 -21.43
N ASP A 24 0.80 16.94 -21.43
CA ASP A 24 -0.56 16.37 -21.35
C ASP A 24 -1.16 16.25 -19.95
N LEU A 25 -1.47 17.39 -19.33
CA LEU A 25 -2.50 17.48 -18.31
C LEU A 25 -3.77 18.06 -18.95
N ASN A 26 -4.60 17.16 -19.47
CA ASN A 26 -5.99 17.46 -19.72
C ASN A 26 -6.68 17.50 -18.34
N GLU A 27 -7.26 18.64 -17.95
CA GLU A 27 -8.14 18.76 -16.78
C GLU A 27 -9.49 18.07 -17.05
N GLY A 28 -9.43 16.79 -17.37
CA GLY A 28 -10.58 15.91 -17.49
C GLY A 28 -10.86 15.25 -16.14
N ASN A 29 -12.14 14.99 -15.89
CA ASN A 29 -12.65 14.31 -14.71
C ASN A 29 -12.12 12.85 -14.64
N ASP A 30 -10.86 12.66 -14.25
CA ASP A 30 -10.20 11.36 -14.08
C ASP A 30 -10.69 10.72 -12.78
N GLU A 31 -11.96 10.32 -12.75
CA GLU A 31 -12.46 9.39 -11.74
C GLU A 31 -11.63 8.10 -11.85
N HIS A 32 -10.66 7.95 -10.95
CA HIS A 32 -9.74 6.81 -10.91
C HIS A 32 -10.44 5.48 -10.62
N PHE A 33 -11.72 5.52 -10.25
CA PHE A 33 -12.56 4.38 -9.93
C PHE A 33 -13.95 4.58 -10.53
N ILE A 34 -14.62 3.46 -10.83
CA ILE A 34 -15.97 3.49 -11.38
C ILE A 34 -16.96 3.40 -10.22
N CYS A 35 -17.75 4.46 -10.00
CA CYS A 35 -18.84 4.45 -9.00
C CYS A 35 -19.88 3.37 -9.32
N ILE A 36 -20.43 2.74 -8.29
CA ILE A 36 -21.42 1.65 -8.43
C ILE A 36 -22.69 2.06 -9.19
N ASP A 37 -23.05 3.35 -9.18
CA ASP A 37 -24.21 3.87 -9.93
C ASP A 37 -24.07 3.67 -11.44
N LYS A 38 -22.84 3.59 -11.96
CA LYS A 38 -22.59 3.31 -13.38
C LYS A 38 -23.09 1.92 -13.79
N LEU A 39 -23.37 1.00 -12.86
CA LEU A 39 -24.04 -0.26 -13.19
C LEU A 39 -25.45 -0.07 -13.78
N GLN A 40 -26.09 1.07 -13.50
CA GLN A 40 -27.41 1.38 -14.04
C GLN A 40 -27.38 1.53 -15.57
N SER A 41 -26.28 2.03 -16.15
CA SER A 41 -26.14 2.16 -17.62
C SER A 41 -26.02 0.80 -18.33
N VAL A 42 -25.68 -0.26 -17.57
CA VAL A 42 -25.55 -1.64 -18.06
C VAL A 42 -26.78 -2.49 -17.68
N GLY A 43 -27.86 -1.85 -17.23
CA GLY A 43 -29.17 -2.50 -17.01
C GLY A 43 -29.39 -3.07 -15.61
N ILE A 44 -28.60 -2.69 -14.61
CA ILE A 44 -28.86 -3.06 -13.21
C ILE A 44 -29.90 -2.11 -12.59
N ASN A 45 -30.87 -2.68 -11.87
CA ASN A 45 -31.93 -1.92 -11.22
C ASN A 45 -31.38 -1.04 -10.08
N ALA A 46 -31.77 0.24 -10.05
CA ALA A 46 -31.40 1.20 -9.01
C ALA A 46 -31.69 0.72 -7.58
N ALA A 47 -32.77 -0.04 -7.37
CA ALA A 47 -33.10 -0.61 -6.06
C ALA A 47 -32.08 -1.65 -5.59
N ASP A 48 -31.51 -2.43 -6.50
CA ASP A 48 -30.47 -3.41 -6.17
C ASP A 48 -29.12 -2.72 -5.96
N ILE A 49 -28.82 -1.64 -6.70
CA ILE A 49 -27.66 -0.76 -6.47
C ILE A 49 -27.73 -0.11 -5.07
N ALA A 50 -28.90 0.38 -4.66
CA ALA A 50 -29.08 0.99 -3.34
C ALA A 50 -28.82 -0.01 -2.20
N LYS A 51 -29.19 -1.29 -2.36
CA LYS A 51 -28.87 -2.35 -1.40
C LYS A 51 -27.37 -2.60 -1.30
N LEU A 52 -26.68 -2.69 -2.44
CA LEU A 52 -25.23 -2.86 -2.48
C LEU A 52 -24.52 -1.69 -1.76
N ARG A 53 -24.94 -0.45 -2.05
CA ARG A 53 -24.44 0.74 -1.35
C ARG A 53 -24.70 0.67 0.15
N GLY A 54 -25.92 0.27 0.55
CA GLY A 54 -26.28 0.09 1.96
C GLY A 54 -25.46 -0.98 2.68
N SER A 55 -24.89 -1.94 1.95
CA SER A 55 -23.95 -2.96 2.46
C SER A 55 -22.47 -2.55 2.35
N GLY A 56 -22.17 -1.32 1.93
CA GLY A 56 -20.81 -0.79 1.88
C GLY A 56 -20.09 -0.95 0.54
N TYR A 57 -20.76 -1.45 -0.51
CA TYR A 57 -20.19 -1.52 -1.85
C TYR A 57 -20.43 -0.20 -2.60
N CYS A 58 -19.36 0.57 -2.78
CA CYS A 58 -19.43 1.91 -3.38
C CYS A 58 -18.84 1.98 -4.80
N THR A 59 -18.01 1.00 -5.19
CA THR A 59 -17.30 0.98 -6.49
C THR A 59 -17.59 -0.31 -7.25
N VAL A 60 -17.49 -0.27 -8.58
CA VAL A 60 -17.62 -1.47 -9.42
C VAL A 60 -16.53 -2.50 -9.08
N LEU A 61 -15.28 -2.06 -8.86
CA LEU A 61 -14.19 -2.93 -8.45
C LEU A 61 -14.50 -3.66 -7.13
N SER A 62 -15.16 -3.00 -6.17
CA SER A 62 -15.54 -3.64 -4.91
C SER A 62 -16.48 -4.83 -5.09
N VAL A 63 -17.33 -4.79 -6.12
CA VAL A 63 -18.22 -5.90 -6.48
C VAL A 63 -17.43 -7.02 -7.15
N ILE A 64 -16.52 -6.70 -8.08
CA ILE A 64 -15.67 -7.68 -8.78
C ILE A 64 -14.73 -8.41 -7.81
N GLN A 65 -14.16 -7.71 -6.83
CA GLN A 65 -13.24 -8.25 -5.83
C GLN A 65 -13.93 -9.01 -4.69
N THR A 66 -15.26 -9.08 -4.69
CA THR A 66 -16.05 -9.77 -3.67
C THR A 66 -16.58 -11.08 -4.24
N THR A 67 -16.59 -12.14 -3.41
CA THR A 67 -17.08 -13.43 -3.87
C THR A 67 -18.59 -13.38 -4.10
N LYS A 68 -19.09 -14.15 -5.08
CA LYS A 68 -20.55 -14.30 -5.31
C LYS A 68 -21.28 -14.75 -4.02
N LYS A 69 -20.63 -15.57 -3.20
CA LYS A 69 -21.16 -16.04 -1.91
C LYS A 69 -21.38 -14.89 -0.93
N ASP A 70 -20.40 -14.00 -0.79
CA ASP A 70 -20.52 -12.85 0.12
C ASP A 70 -21.55 -11.83 -0.39
N LEU A 71 -21.61 -11.60 -1.70
CA LEU A 71 -22.63 -10.72 -2.30
C LEU A 71 -24.05 -11.26 -2.12
N ALA A 72 -24.23 -12.58 -2.10
CA ALA A 72 -25.52 -13.22 -1.83
C ALA A 72 -25.99 -13.06 -0.37
N LEU A 73 -25.10 -12.70 0.56
CA LEU A 73 -25.47 -12.38 1.94
C LEU A 73 -26.16 -11.01 2.07
N VAL A 74 -26.10 -10.17 1.03
CA VAL A 74 -26.79 -8.88 1.02
C VAL A 74 -28.30 -9.09 1.01
N LYS A 75 -28.98 -8.57 2.04
CA LYS A 75 -30.42 -8.74 2.22
C LYS A 75 -31.20 -8.27 0.98
N GLY A 76 -31.97 -9.18 0.40
CA GLY A 76 -32.85 -8.88 -0.74
C GLY A 76 -32.19 -8.95 -2.11
N LEU A 77 -30.98 -9.53 -2.22
CA LEU A 77 -30.38 -9.99 -3.47
C LEU A 77 -30.49 -11.52 -3.57
N SER A 78 -30.98 -12.03 -4.70
CA SER A 78 -30.95 -13.46 -5.01
C SER A 78 -29.68 -13.82 -5.76
N GLU A 79 -29.28 -15.09 -5.76
CA GLU A 79 -28.09 -15.56 -6.48
C GLU A 79 -28.13 -15.20 -7.98
N ALA A 80 -29.29 -15.35 -8.63
CA ALA A 80 -29.49 -14.97 -10.02
C ALA A 80 -29.32 -13.46 -10.27
N LYS A 81 -29.61 -12.61 -9.29
CA LYS A 81 -29.35 -11.16 -9.38
C LYS A 81 -27.86 -10.87 -9.22
N VAL A 82 -27.21 -11.52 -8.25
CA VAL A 82 -25.76 -11.37 -8.01
C VAL A 82 -24.97 -11.72 -9.27
N GLU A 83 -25.34 -12.80 -9.96
CA GLU A 83 -24.71 -13.20 -11.21
C GLU A 83 -24.79 -12.10 -12.28
N LYS A 84 -25.99 -11.57 -12.53
CA LYS A 84 -26.20 -10.46 -13.48
C LYS A 84 -25.42 -9.21 -13.10
N ILE A 85 -25.34 -8.89 -11.80
CA ILE A 85 -24.60 -7.73 -11.31
C ILE A 85 -23.10 -7.90 -11.57
N VAL A 86 -22.54 -9.07 -11.26
CA VAL A 86 -21.11 -9.36 -11.49
C VAL A 86 -20.78 -9.34 -12.98
N GLU A 87 -21.63 -9.92 -13.84
CA GLU A 87 -21.46 -9.85 -15.29
C GLU A 87 -21.50 -8.41 -15.82
N ALA A 88 -22.41 -7.58 -15.31
CA ALA A 88 -22.48 -6.17 -15.68
C ALA A 88 -21.23 -5.39 -15.20
N ALA A 89 -20.76 -5.67 -13.99
CA ALA A 89 -19.56 -5.05 -13.43
C ALA A 89 -18.31 -5.38 -14.28
N MET A 90 -18.15 -6.64 -14.69
CA MET A 90 -17.05 -7.10 -15.55
C MET A 90 -17.05 -6.46 -16.95
N LYS A 91 -18.19 -5.92 -17.42
CA LYS A 91 -18.25 -5.16 -18.69
C LYS A 91 -17.74 -3.73 -18.54
N LEU A 92 -17.82 -3.15 -17.34
CA LEU A 92 -17.39 -1.78 -17.06
C LEU A 92 -15.91 -1.69 -16.71
N GLU A 93 -15.37 -2.69 -16.00
CA GLU A 93 -13.96 -2.75 -15.67
C GLU A 93 -13.26 -3.92 -16.37
N LEU A 94 -12.20 -3.61 -17.12
CA LEU A 94 -11.35 -4.58 -17.83
C LEU A 94 -10.38 -5.34 -16.89
N CYS A 95 -10.81 -5.69 -15.68
CA CYS A 95 -9.95 -6.40 -14.72
C CYS A 95 -9.55 -7.80 -15.19
N ASN A 96 -10.30 -8.39 -16.12
CA ASN A 96 -10.13 -9.79 -16.56
C ASN A 96 -9.54 -9.93 -17.97
N SER A 97 -9.14 -8.84 -18.63
CA SER A 97 -8.49 -8.92 -19.95
C SER A 97 -6.98 -9.10 -19.79
N PHE A 98 -6.40 -10.03 -20.56
CA PHE A 98 -4.95 -10.13 -20.69
C PHE A 98 -4.38 -8.83 -21.26
N ILE A 99 -3.25 -8.39 -20.70
CA ILE A 99 -2.53 -7.20 -21.14
C ILE A 99 -1.08 -7.55 -21.46
N SER A 100 -0.48 -6.80 -22.38
CA SER A 100 0.95 -6.95 -22.67
C SER A 100 1.81 -6.35 -21.55
N GLY A 101 3.06 -6.79 -21.44
CA GLY A 101 4.00 -6.21 -20.48
C GLY A 101 4.24 -4.71 -20.68
N GLY A 102 4.27 -4.24 -21.93
CA GLY A 102 4.40 -2.83 -22.25
C GLY A 102 3.20 -2.01 -21.76
N GLU A 103 2.00 -2.53 -21.95
CA GLU A 103 0.77 -1.88 -21.44
C GLU A 103 0.74 -1.84 -19.91
N LEU A 104 1.18 -2.90 -19.24
CA LEU A 104 1.30 -2.92 -17.77
C LEU A 104 2.27 -1.83 -17.28
N ILE A 105 3.43 -1.67 -17.92
CA ILE A 105 4.41 -0.62 -17.56
C ILE A 105 3.79 0.77 -17.74
N ALA A 106 3.10 1.00 -18.86
CA ALA A 106 2.41 2.26 -19.12
C ALA A 106 1.32 2.57 -18.06
N ARG A 107 0.56 1.54 -17.63
CA ARG A 107 -0.40 1.67 -16.52
C ARG A 107 0.30 1.98 -15.20
N ARG A 108 1.39 1.28 -14.87
CA ARG A 108 2.16 1.49 -13.62
C ARG A 108 2.85 2.85 -13.55
N ALA A 109 3.14 3.49 -14.68
CA ALA A 109 3.67 4.85 -14.73
C ALA A 109 2.68 5.89 -14.16
N LYS A 110 1.37 5.58 -14.15
CA LYS A 110 0.32 6.44 -13.58
C LYS A 110 0.16 6.30 -12.06
N VAL A 111 0.86 5.36 -11.42
CA VAL A 111 0.78 5.17 -9.96
C VAL A 111 1.40 6.37 -9.26
N LEU A 112 0.60 7.03 -8.43
CA LEU A 112 1.01 8.21 -7.68
C LEU A 112 2.09 7.85 -6.65
N LYS A 113 3.13 8.68 -6.57
CA LYS A 113 4.17 8.58 -5.55
C LYS A 113 4.04 9.72 -4.55
N ILE A 114 4.03 9.39 -3.26
CA ILE A 114 4.01 10.35 -2.17
C ILE A 114 5.46 10.57 -1.72
N THR A 115 5.87 11.84 -1.63
CA THR A 115 7.22 12.19 -1.18
C THR A 115 7.25 12.21 0.35
N THR A 116 8.36 11.76 0.93
CA THR A 116 8.56 11.74 2.40
C THR A 116 9.15 13.04 2.94
N ALA A 117 9.83 13.81 2.09
CA ALA A 117 10.39 15.11 2.40
C ALA A 117 9.57 16.23 1.74
N ALA A 118 9.60 17.42 2.36
CA ALA A 118 9.09 18.65 1.78
C ALA A 118 10.24 19.47 1.17
N PRO A 119 10.42 19.40 -0.15
CA PRO A 119 10.76 20.58 -0.93
C PRO A 119 9.54 20.90 -1.82
N GLY A 120 9.09 22.15 -1.80
CA GLY A 120 7.81 22.57 -2.35
C GLY A 120 7.70 22.43 -3.87
N ASP A 121 7.38 21.24 -4.37
CA ASP A 121 6.77 21.10 -5.70
C ASP A 121 5.26 21.35 -5.53
N GLY A 122 4.82 22.56 -5.92
CA GLY A 122 3.46 23.08 -5.79
C GLY A 122 2.39 22.33 -6.59
N ARG A 123 2.65 21.09 -7.03
CA ARG A 123 1.66 20.21 -7.65
C ARG A 123 0.74 19.62 -6.59
N ARG A 124 -0.34 20.36 -6.33
CA ARG A 124 -1.44 19.97 -5.45
C ARG A 124 -2.30 18.87 -6.11
N MET A 125 -1.73 17.69 -6.34
CA MET A 125 -2.53 16.52 -6.69
C MET A 125 -3.30 16.06 -5.45
N ARG A 126 -4.56 15.67 -5.61
CA ARG A 126 -5.35 15.02 -4.55
C ARG A 126 -4.71 13.66 -4.26
N LYS A 127 -3.75 13.62 -3.33
CA LYS A 127 -3.12 12.38 -2.86
C LYS A 127 -3.85 11.94 -1.59
N ALA A 128 -4.51 10.79 -1.66
CA ALA A 128 -5.13 10.17 -0.49
C ALA A 128 -4.21 9.07 0.05
N ILE A 129 -3.89 9.17 1.34
CA ILE A 129 -3.09 8.21 2.09
C ILE A 129 -3.91 7.73 3.27
N ILE A 130 -3.84 6.43 3.57
CA ILE A 130 -4.40 5.83 4.77
C ILE A 130 -3.23 5.44 5.67
N ILE A 131 -3.23 5.95 6.90
CA ILE A 131 -2.20 5.64 7.89
C ILE A 131 -2.86 4.84 9.01
N VAL A 132 -2.32 3.66 9.30
CA VAL A 132 -2.73 2.83 10.45
C VAL A 132 -1.56 2.74 11.42
N ASP A 133 -1.67 3.48 12.53
CA ASP A 133 -0.67 3.52 13.59
C ASP A 133 -1.25 2.99 14.91
N SER A 134 -0.93 1.78 15.38
CA SER A 134 -0.15 0.71 14.73
C SER A 134 -1.02 -0.52 14.50
N ILE A 135 -0.77 -1.25 13.40
CA ILE A 135 -1.63 -2.37 12.98
C ILE A 135 -1.72 -3.48 14.03
N MET A 136 -0.67 -3.70 14.84
CA MET A 136 -0.62 -4.77 15.83
C MET A 136 -1.00 -4.34 17.26
N ALA A 137 -1.22 -3.04 17.55
CA ALA A 137 -1.44 -2.58 18.93
C ALA A 137 -2.64 -3.27 19.60
N LEU A 138 -3.81 -3.23 18.97
CA LEU A 138 -5.04 -3.82 19.52
C LEU A 138 -5.01 -5.35 19.48
N PHE A 139 -4.50 -5.94 18.40
CA PHE A 139 -4.41 -7.40 18.27
C PHE A 139 -3.53 -8.08 19.33
N ARG A 140 -2.62 -7.34 19.97
CA ARG A 140 -1.79 -7.88 21.05
C ARG A 140 -2.48 -7.82 22.42
N VAL A 141 -3.44 -6.91 22.59
CA VAL A 141 -4.21 -6.76 23.83
C VAL A 141 -5.39 -7.71 23.83
N ASP A 142 -6.13 -7.76 22.71
CA ASP A 142 -7.37 -8.54 22.61
C ASP A 142 -7.15 -10.04 22.47
N PHE A 143 -5.97 -10.47 21.99
CA PHE A 143 -5.64 -11.87 21.78
C PHE A 143 -4.36 -12.21 22.54
N SER A 144 -4.52 -12.96 23.63
CA SER A 144 -3.46 -13.24 24.58
C SER A 144 -3.08 -14.73 24.61
N GLY A 145 -1.79 -15.00 24.81
CA GLY A 145 -1.29 -16.36 24.87
C GLY A 145 -1.28 -17.10 23.51
N ARG A 146 -0.97 -18.40 23.55
CA ARG A 146 -0.83 -19.23 22.35
C ARG A 146 -2.16 -19.78 21.83
N GLY A 147 -3.17 -19.94 22.68
CA GLY A 147 -4.47 -20.51 22.30
C GLY A 147 -5.22 -19.68 21.28
N GLU A 148 -5.12 -18.34 21.37
CA GLU A 148 -5.86 -17.40 20.51
C GLU A 148 -5.04 -16.92 19.30
N LEU A 149 -3.84 -17.49 19.10
CA LEU A 149 -2.93 -17.09 18.03
C LEU A 149 -3.55 -17.29 16.65
N ALA A 150 -4.23 -18.42 16.43
CA ALA A 150 -4.86 -18.74 15.15
C ALA A 150 -5.93 -17.70 14.79
N ASP A 151 -6.85 -17.41 15.72
CA ASP A 151 -7.93 -16.44 15.52
C ASP A 151 -7.40 -15.03 15.26
N ARG A 152 -6.34 -14.64 15.99
CA ARG A 152 -5.63 -13.37 15.76
C ARG A 152 -5.08 -13.29 14.34
N GLN A 153 -4.36 -14.33 13.88
CA GLN A 153 -3.76 -14.34 12.55
C GLN A 153 -4.83 -14.32 11.44
N GLN A 154 -5.96 -15.01 11.63
CA GLN A 154 -7.07 -14.99 10.68
C GLN A 154 -7.74 -13.61 10.61
N LYS A 155 -8.01 -12.96 11.75
CA LYS A 155 -8.60 -11.63 11.79
C LYS A 155 -7.66 -10.56 11.22
N LEU A 156 -6.36 -10.65 11.54
CA LEU A 156 -5.33 -9.80 10.94
C LEU A 156 -5.31 -9.95 9.42
N ASN A 157 -5.35 -11.17 8.90
CA ASN A 157 -5.37 -11.42 7.46
C ASN A 157 -6.60 -10.79 6.77
N LYS A 158 -7.78 -10.88 7.40
CA LYS A 158 -9.01 -10.23 6.89
C LYS A 158 -8.86 -8.70 6.84
N MET A 159 -8.28 -8.10 7.87
CA MET A 159 -8.04 -6.65 7.92
C MET A 159 -7.04 -6.22 6.84
N LEU A 160 -5.91 -6.92 6.71
CA LEU A 160 -4.89 -6.62 5.69
C LEU A 160 -5.44 -6.75 4.27
N ASN A 161 -6.21 -7.80 3.99
CA ASN A 161 -6.88 -7.96 2.69
C ASN A 161 -7.89 -6.84 2.41
N SER A 162 -8.59 -6.34 3.44
CA SER A 162 -9.51 -5.21 3.29
C SER A 162 -8.75 -3.93 2.94
N LEU A 163 -7.59 -3.69 3.56
CA LEU A 163 -6.74 -2.54 3.27
C LEU A 163 -6.15 -2.60 1.84
N ILE A 164 -5.71 -3.79 1.40
CA ILE A 164 -5.25 -4.00 0.02
C ILE A 164 -6.38 -3.68 -0.98
N LYS A 165 -7.59 -4.21 -0.74
CA LYS A 165 -8.76 -3.93 -1.59
C LYS A 165 -9.07 -2.44 -1.65
N VAL A 166 -9.06 -1.74 -0.52
CA VAL A 166 -9.28 -0.28 -0.49
C VAL A 166 -8.18 0.47 -1.26
N SER A 167 -6.92 0.02 -1.13
CA SER A 167 -5.80 0.61 -1.86
C SER A 167 -5.97 0.52 -3.38
N GLU A 168 -6.44 -0.63 -3.88
CA GLU A 168 -6.68 -0.85 -5.30
C GLU A 168 -7.94 -0.15 -5.80
N GLN A 169 -9.01 -0.13 -5.00
CA GLN A 169 -10.29 0.48 -5.37
C GLN A 169 -10.24 1.99 -5.51
N TYR A 170 -9.46 2.66 -4.67
CA TYR A 170 -9.41 4.12 -4.66
C TYR A 170 -8.05 4.67 -5.09
N ASN A 171 -7.12 3.80 -5.49
CA ASN A 171 -5.73 4.14 -5.80
C ASN A 171 -5.08 4.98 -4.67
N VAL A 172 -5.23 4.51 -3.43
CA VAL A 172 -4.71 5.17 -2.23
C VAL A 172 -3.50 4.44 -1.66
N SER A 173 -2.53 5.18 -1.15
CA SER A 173 -1.37 4.59 -0.48
C SER A 173 -1.74 4.22 0.95
N VAL A 174 -1.45 2.97 1.36
CA VAL A 174 -1.67 2.51 2.74
C VAL A 174 -0.32 2.36 3.44
N VAL A 175 -0.14 3.07 4.55
CA VAL A 175 1.05 3.01 5.39
C VAL A 175 0.69 2.44 6.75
N LEU A 176 1.38 1.37 7.13
CA LEU A 176 1.19 0.70 8.41
C LEU A 176 2.44 0.91 9.27
N THR A 177 2.25 1.30 10.52
CA THR A 177 3.32 1.19 11.52
C THR A 177 3.17 -0.15 12.26
N ASN A 178 4.31 -0.69 12.70
CA ASN A 178 4.33 -1.95 13.44
C ASN A 178 5.35 -1.90 14.57
N GLN A 179 5.03 -2.63 15.63
CA GLN A 179 5.89 -2.79 16.79
C GLN A 179 6.84 -3.98 16.61
N VAL A 180 7.95 -3.97 17.36
CA VAL A 180 8.91 -5.07 17.42
C VAL A 180 8.83 -5.80 18.76
N MET A 181 9.27 -7.04 18.79
CA MET A 181 9.46 -7.84 20.00
C MET A 181 10.89 -8.39 20.07
N SER A 182 11.40 -8.59 21.27
CA SER A 182 12.67 -9.28 21.50
C SER A 182 12.54 -10.75 21.11
N ASP A 183 13.60 -11.32 20.52
CA ASP A 183 13.67 -12.74 20.23
C ASP A 183 14.61 -13.46 21.21
N PRO A 184 14.10 -14.04 22.31
CA PRO A 184 14.94 -14.66 23.34
C PRO A 184 15.66 -15.93 22.85
N GLY A 185 15.20 -16.54 21.75
CA GLY A 185 15.89 -17.66 21.10
C GLY A 185 17.07 -17.24 20.22
N GLY A 186 17.23 -15.94 19.95
CA GLY A 186 18.26 -15.40 19.06
C GLY A 186 19.67 -15.29 19.67
N GLY A 187 19.88 -15.79 20.89
CA GLY A 187 21.17 -15.73 21.60
C GLY A 187 22.33 -16.47 20.92
N LEU A 188 22.08 -17.20 19.83
CA LEU A 188 23.10 -17.81 18.98
C LEU A 188 23.71 -16.83 17.96
N THR A 189 23.07 -15.69 17.73
CA THR A 189 23.63 -14.61 16.92
C THR A 189 24.29 -13.63 17.89
N PHE A 190 25.58 -13.31 17.69
CA PHE A 190 26.35 -12.36 18.50
C PHE A 190 25.82 -10.90 18.44
N VAL A 191 24.55 -10.71 18.05
CA VAL A 191 23.82 -9.45 18.00
C VAL A 191 23.14 -9.27 19.35
N ALA A 192 23.53 -8.23 20.10
CA ALA A 192 22.87 -7.88 21.34
C ALA A 192 21.39 -7.50 21.07
N ASN A 193 20.45 -8.24 21.67
CA ASN A 193 19.00 -8.05 21.58
C ASN A 193 18.44 -8.06 20.15
N PRO A 194 18.37 -9.22 19.48
CA PRO A 194 17.73 -9.32 18.18
C PRO A 194 16.23 -9.00 18.31
N THR A 195 15.77 -7.98 17.59
CA THR A 195 14.36 -7.60 17.52
C THR A 195 13.74 -8.12 16.24
N LYS A 196 12.53 -8.67 16.33
CA LYS A 196 11.74 -9.08 15.17
C LYS A 196 10.40 -8.33 15.13
N PRO A 197 9.88 -8.00 13.93
CA PRO A 197 8.56 -7.38 13.81
C PRO A 197 7.46 -8.34 14.29
N VAL A 198 6.43 -7.80 14.93
CA VAL A 198 5.27 -8.58 15.37
C VAL A 198 4.30 -8.80 14.20
N GLY A 199 3.51 -9.88 14.24
CA GLY A 199 2.50 -10.21 13.20
C GLY A 199 2.85 -11.43 12.33
N GLY A 200 4.08 -11.93 12.43
CA GLY A 200 4.52 -13.17 11.79
C GLY A 200 4.45 -13.12 10.26
N HIS A 201 4.38 -14.30 9.64
CA HIS A 201 4.40 -14.42 8.18
C HIS A 201 3.18 -13.78 7.48
N VAL A 202 2.02 -13.73 8.15
CA VAL A 202 0.81 -13.11 7.57
C VAL A 202 1.08 -11.64 7.22
N LEU A 203 1.60 -10.86 8.17
CA LEU A 203 1.95 -9.46 7.91
C LEU A 203 3.14 -9.35 6.95
N GLY A 204 4.11 -10.26 7.06
CA GLY A 204 5.28 -10.31 6.19
C GLY A 204 4.94 -10.46 4.70
N HIS A 205 4.00 -11.36 4.37
CA HIS A 205 3.58 -11.60 2.97
C HIS A 205 2.59 -10.57 2.45
N ALA A 206 1.73 -10.02 3.29
CA ALA A 206 0.77 -8.99 2.87
C ALA A 206 1.45 -7.64 2.60
N SER A 207 2.59 -7.36 3.22
CA SER A 207 3.32 -6.10 3.07
C SER A 207 4.18 -6.11 1.81
N THR A 208 3.93 -5.18 0.87
CA THR A 208 4.74 -5.06 -0.36
C THR A 208 6.10 -4.41 -0.12
N THR A 209 6.20 -3.47 0.82
CA THR A 209 7.45 -2.77 1.12
C THR A 209 7.59 -2.61 2.62
N ARG A 210 8.74 -3.03 3.16
CA ARG A 210 9.03 -3.03 4.59
C ARG A 210 10.27 -2.18 4.85
N LEU A 211 10.10 -1.18 5.72
CA LEU A 211 11.17 -0.30 6.15
C LEU A 211 11.49 -0.58 7.62
N SER A 212 12.76 -0.75 7.93
CA SER A 212 13.27 -0.92 9.29
C SER A 212 13.89 0.38 9.77
N LEU A 213 13.38 0.92 10.88
CA LEU A 213 13.86 2.17 11.46
C LEU A 213 14.67 1.88 12.72
N ARG A 214 15.89 2.42 12.79
CA ARG A 214 16.74 2.35 13.99
C ARG A 214 17.23 3.73 14.41
N LYS A 215 17.50 3.88 15.71
CA LYS A 215 18.06 5.12 16.26
C LYS A 215 19.51 5.28 15.82
N GLY A 216 19.85 6.45 15.27
CA GLY A 216 21.22 6.86 14.95
C GLY A 216 21.85 7.67 16.09
N LYS A 217 22.86 8.48 15.76
CA LYS A 217 23.48 9.42 16.72
C LYS A 217 22.61 10.67 16.86
N GLY A 218 22.37 11.11 18.10
CA GLY A 218 21.53 12.29 18.38
C GLY A 218 20.12 12.18 17.78
N ASP A 219 19.76 13.17 16.97
CA ASP A 219 18.46 13.25 16.28
C ASP A 219 18.42 12.52 14.93
N GLN A 220 19.51 11.87 14.55
CA GLN A 220 19.54 11.05 13.34
C GLN A 220 18.81 9.72 13.55
N ARG A 221 18.20 9.22 12.48
CA ARG A 221 17.55 7.92 12.36
C ARG A 221 18.05 7.26 11.09
N ILE A 222 18.15 5.94 11.12
CA ILE A 222 18.58 5.16 9.98
C ILE A 222 17.39 4.33 9.52
N CYS A 223 17.03 4.45 8.25
CA CYS A 223 16.02 3.64 7.59
C CYS A 223 16.72 2.63 6.68
N LYS A 224 16.45 1.34 6.89
CA LYS A 224 16.88 0.26 6.01
C LYS A 224 15.68 -0.27 5.23
N VAL A 225 15.82 -0.44 3.91
CA VAL A 225 14.88 -1.24 3.12
C VAL A 225 15.06 -2.71 3.53
N TYR A 226 14.06 -3.25 4.22
CA TYR A 226 14.08 -4.64 4.69
C TYR A 226 13.61 -5.59 3.60
N ASP A 227 12.57 -5.20 2.86
CA ASP A 227 12.03 -5.97 1.75
C ASP A 227 11.25 -5.06 0.82
N ALA A 228 11.45 -5.20 -0.49
CA ALA A 228 10.76 -4.48 -1.52
C ALA A 228 10.93 -5.20 -2.87
N PRO A 229 9.90 -5.27 -3.72
CA PRO A 229 9.98 -5.97 -5.01
C PRO A 229 10.88 -5.28 -6.04
N ASN A 230 11.12 -3.97 -5.89
CA ASN A 230 11.78 -3.14 -6.90
C ASN A 230 12.95 -2.30 -6.35
N LEU A 231 13.25 -2.40 -5.05
CA LEU A 231 14.33 -1.65 -4.41
C LEU A 231 15.35 -2.63 -3.83
N ALA A 232 16.62 -2.35 -4.06
CA ALA A 232 17.70 -3.08 -3.41
C ALA A 232 17.75 -2.76 -1.92
N GLU A 233 18.21 -3.73 -1.12
CA GLU A 233 18.53 -3.50 0.29
C GLU A 233 19.55 -2.37 0.41
N SER A 234 19.11 -1.25 0.97
CA SER A 234 19.91 -0.05 1.14
C SER A 234 19.51 0.64 2.44
N GLU A 235 20.43 1.45 2.96
CA GLU A 235 20.24 2.24 4.17
C GLU A 235 20.32 3.72 3.83
N CYS A 236 19.44 4.52 4.42
CA CYS A 236 19.51 5.97 4.37
C CYS A 236 19.44 6.55 5.79
N ILE A 237 20.08 7.70 5.98
CA ILE A 237 20.09 8.43 7.25
C ILE A 237 19.26 9.69 7.06
N PHE A 238 18.35 9.93 8.01
CA PHE A 238 17.53 11.13 8.05
C PHE A 238 17.55 11.72 9.45
N GLN A 239 17.18 12.99 9.58
CA GLN A 239 17.17 13.70 10.85
C GLN A 239 15.75 14.13 11.21
N LEU A 240 15.43 14.08 12.50
CA LEU A 240 14.21 14.63 13.05
C LEU A 240 14.46 16.07 13.49
N THR A 241 13.70 17.01 12.93
CA THR A 241 13.73 18.43 13.28
C THR A 241 12.34 18.90 13.70
N ALA A 242 12.22 20.13 14.20
CA ALA A 242 10.91 20.73 14.51
C ALA A 242 9.98 20.83 13.29
N GLN A 243 10.53 20.82 12.07
CA GLN A 243 9.76 20.85 10.81
C GLN A 243 9.41 19.44 10.30
N GLY A 244 9.80 18.38 11.03
CA GLY A 244 9.55 16.99 10.67
C GLY A 244 10.82 16.29 10.18
N ILE A 245 10.67 15.45 9.16
CA ILE A 245 11.76 14.64 8.60
C ILE A 245 12.55 15.48 7.60
N THR A 246 13.85 15.63 7.83
CA THR A 246 14.78 16.29 6.91
C THR A 246 15.93 15.35 6.56
N ASP A 247 16.63 15.67 5.48
CA ASP A 247 17.91 15.01 5.18
C ASP A 247 18.88 15.22 6.35
N ALA A 248 19.68 14.20 6.66
CA ALA A 248 20.72 14.33 7.67
C ALA A 248 21.81 15.29 7.13
N ALA A 249 22.19 16.29 7.94
CA ALA A 249 23.38 17.07 7.65
C ALA A 249 24.60 16.12 7.65
N GLU A 250 25.42 16.20 6.60
CA GLU A 250 26.70 15.47 6.47
C GLU A 250 27.64 15.78 7.64
#